data_AF-A0A4Q7FAM3-F1
#
_entry.id   AF-A0A4Q7FAM3-F1
#
_cell.length_a   1.000
_cell.length_b   1.000
_cell.length_c   1.000
_cell.angle_alpha   90.00
_cell.angle_beta   90.00
_cell.angle_gamma   90.00
#
_symmetry.space_group_name_H-M   'P 1'
#
loop_
_entity.id
_entity.type
_entity.pdbx_description
1 polymer ?
#
loop_
_entity_poly.entity_id
_entity_poly.type
_entity_poly.pdbx_seq_one_letter_code
_entity_poly.pdbx_strand_id
1 'polypeptide(L)' 'MLVVSRGMRNALRQARLYGYLVELNNMLYIPGGSHPVCSKSFALRMVDGGWLMKDGDRYQLTTKGREAPDD' A
#
# COMPACT_ATOMS: atom_id res chain seq x y z
N MET A 1 -0.10 19.36 1.85
CA MET A 1 0.14 18.14 2.67
C MET A 1 -0.92 17.12 2.25
N LEU A 2 -0.54 16.03 1.58
CA LEU A 2 -1.52 14.99 1.21
C LEU A 2 -2.02 14.34 2.50
N VAL A 3 -3.31 14.52 2.80
CA VAL A 3 -3.96 13.86 3.95
C VAL A 3 -4.13 12.39 3.60
N VAL A 4 -3.53 11.50 4.41
CA VAL A 4 -3.66 10.06 4.25
C VAL A 4 -5.11 9.67 4.55
N SER A 5 -5.85 9.23 3.54
CA SER A 5 -7.25 8.82 3.73
C SER A 5 -7.33 7.52 4.55
N ARG A 6 -8.52 7.18 5.07
CA ARG A 6 -8.73 5.92 5.82
C ARG A 6 -8.37 4.68 5.00
N GLY A 7 -8.67 4.69 3.70
CA GLY A 7 -8.29 3.61 2.79
C GLY A 7 -6.76 3.47 2.63
N MET A 8 -6.04 4.60 2.58
CA MET A 8 -4.58 4.59 2.47
C MET A 8 -3.94 4.05 3.74
N ARG A 9 -4.44 4.48 4.92
CA ARG A 9 -3.99 3.95 6.21
C ARG A 9 -4.15 2.44 6.30
N ASN A 10 -5.30 1.90 5.90
CA ASN A 10 -5.50 0.46 5.89
C ASN A 10 -4.49 -0.25 4.96
N ALA A 11 -4.27 0.26 3.75
CA ALA A 11 -3.32 -0.35 2.82
C ALA A 11 -1.87 -0.30 3.33
N LEU A 12 -1.43 0.82 3.90
CA LEU A 12 -0.11 0.96 4.52
C LEU A 12 0.05 0.03 5.72
N ARG A 13 -0.99 -0.12 6.55
CA ARG A 13 -1.03 -1.07 7.66
C ARG A 13 -0.87 -2.51 7.18
N GLN A 14 -1.58 -2.91 6.12
CA GLN A 14 -1.45 -4.26 5.53
C GLN A 14 -0.04 -4.48 4.98
N ALA A 15 0.51 -3.51 4.25
CA ALA A 15 1.91 -3.58 3.79
C ALA A 15 2.89 -3.71 4.97
N ARG A 16 2.59 -3.12 6.13
CA ARG A 16 3.44 -3.17 7.34
C ARG A 16 3.44 -4.54 7.97
N LEU A 17 2.26 -5.16 8.05
CA LEU A 17 2.09 -6.49 8.65
C LEU A 17 2.69 -7.60 7.78
N TYR A 18 2.53 -7.50 6.46
CA TYR A 18 2.93 -8.57 5.53
C TYR A 18 4.23 -8.29 4.76
N GLY A 19 4.84 -7.12 4.98
CA GLY A 19 6.08 -6.67 4.34
C GLY A 19 5.88 -6.04 2.95
N TYR A 20 4.91 -6.53 2.17
CA TYR A 20 4.56 -6.00 0.86
C TYR A 20 3.10 -6.32 0.49
N LEU A 21 2.60 -5.63 -0.53
CA LEU A 21 1.36 -5.98 -1.23
C LEU A 21 1.70 -6.46 -2.65
N VAL A 22 0.84 -7.29 -3.23
CA VAL A 22 1.00 -7.87 -4.58
C VAL A 22 -0.07 -7.32 -5.51
N GLU A 23 0.33 -6.81 -6.66
CA GLU A 23 -0.56 -6.41 -7.75
C GLU A 23 -1.01 -7.63 -8.54
N LEU A 24 -2.33 -7.77 -8.71
CA LEU A 24 -2.98 -8.73 -9.58
C LEU A 24 -4.27 -8.10 -10.11
N ASN A 25 -4.51 -8.17 -11.42
CA ASN A 25 -5.76 -7.68 -12.05
C ASN A 25 -6.16 -6.26 -11.61
N ASN A 26 -5.22 -5.31 -11.61
CA ASN A 26 -5.42 -3.91 -11.18
C ASN A 26 -5.84 -3.72 -9.72
N MET A 27 -5.68 -4.74 -8.88
CA MET A 27 -5.91 -4.71 -7.43
C MET A 27 -4.65 -5.11 -6.69
N LEU A 28 -4.52 -4.66 -5.44
CA LEU A 28 -3.45 -5.05 -4.53
C LEU A 28 -4.00 -6.00 -3.47
N TYR A 29 -3.22 -7.03 -3.15
CA TYR A 29 -3.55 -8.06 -2.18
C TYR A 29 -2.41 -8.18 -1.16
N ILE A 30 -2.73 -8.69 0.03
CA ILE A 30 -1.69 -9.26 0.87
C ILE A 30 -1.16 -10.55 0.23
N PRO A 31 0.09 -10.97 0.49
CA PRO A 31 0.63 -12.23 0.01
C PRO A 31 -0.26 -13.41 0.46
N GLY A 32 -0.75 -14.20 -0.50
CA GLY A 32 -1.67 -15.31 -0.24
C GLY A 32 -3.12 -14.92 0.08
N GLY A 33 -3.46 -13.63 0.05
CA GLY A 33 -4.82 -13.15 0.29
C GLY A 33 -5.72 -13.25 -0.94
N SER A 34 -7.01 -13.51 -0.71
CA SER A 34 -8.03 -13.55 -1.75
C SER A 34 -8.85 -12.25 -1.88
N HIS A 35 -8.80 -11.39 -0.86
CA HIS A 35 -9.56 -10.15 -0.82
C HIS A 35 -8.67 -8.95 -1.15
N PRO A 36 -9.10 -8.04 -2.04
CA PRO A 36 -8.31 -6.88 -2.42
C PRO A 36 -8.21 -5.90 -1.26
N VAL A 37 -7.00 -5.40 -1.02
CA VAL A 37 -6.69 -4.34 -0.05
C VAL A 37 -7.05 -2.96 -0.61
N CYS A 38 -6.66 -2.69 -1.86
CA CYS A 38 -7.00 -1.47 -2.58
C CYS A 38 -6.79 -1.65 -4.09
N SER A 39 -7.23 -0.68 -4.91
CA SER A 39 -6.94 -0.67 -6.34
C SER A 39 -5.50 -0.23 -6.64
N LYS A 40 -4.97 -0.64 -7.79
CA LYS A 40 -3.68 -0.18 -8.32
C LYS A 40 -3.60 1.34 -8.40
N SER A 41 -4.65 1.99 -8.93
CA SER A 41 -4.70 3.46 -9.03
C SER A 41 -4.56 4.14 -7.67
N PHE A 42 -5.07 3.51 -6.62
CA PHE A 42 -4.95 4.03 -5.26
C PHE A 42 -3.55 3.77 -4.68
N ALA A 43 -2.95 2.62 -4.98
CA ALA A 43 -1.58 2.30 -4.64
C ALA A 43 -0.56 3.25 -5.26
N LEU A 44 -0.77 3.62 -6.53
CA LEU A 44 0.09 4.58 -7.23
C LEU A 44 0.08 5.95 -6.55
N ARG A 45 -1.05 6.42 -6.01
CA ARG A 45 -1.07 7.66 -5.20
C ARG A 45 -0.21 7.56 -3.94
N MET A 46 -0.12 6.36 -3.36
CA MET A 46 0.75 6.12 -2.20
C MET A 46 2.23 6.03 -2.61
N VAL A 47 2.52 5.59 -3.83
CA VAL A 47 3.86 5.65 -4.44
C VAL A 47 4.25 7.09 -4.72
N ASP A 48 3.39 7.88 -5.35
CA ASP A 48 3.61 9.31 -5.63
C ASP A 48 3.81 10.10 -4.33
N GLY A 49 3.09 9.73 -3.27
CA GLY A 49 3.25 10.30 -1.93
C GLY A 49 4.49 9.81 -1.18
N GLY A 50 5.25 8.86 -1.73
CA GLY A 50 6.47 8.31 -1.17
C GLY A 50 6.27 7.37 0.03
N TRP A 51 5.06 6.86 0.25
CA TRP A 51 4.76 5.91 1.33
C TRP A 51 4.96 4.45 0.89
N LEU A 52 4.79 4.17 -0.40
CA LEU A 52 5.09 2.88 -1.01
C LEU A 52 6.16 3.03 -2.10
N MET A 53 6.85 1.93 -2.37
CA MET A 53 7.73 1.75 -3.51
C MET A 53 7.23 0.58 -4.33
N LYS A 54 7.13 0.73 -5.65
CA LYS A 54 6.79 -0.36 -6.58
C LYS A 54 8.06 -1.03 -7.10
N ASP A 55 8.12 -2.34 -6.97
CA ASP A 55 9.18 -3.21 -7.49
C ASP A 55 8.54 -4.40 -8.21
N GLY A 56 8.55 -4.38 -9.54
CA GLY A 56 7.74 -5.30 -10.35
C GLY A 56 6.26 -5.23 -9.97
N ASP A 57 5.69 -6.35 -9.56
CA ASP A 57 4.30 -6.46 -9.10
C ASP A 57 4.16 -6.33 -7.58
N ARG A 58 5.23 -5.98 -6.86
CA ARG A 58 5.22 -5.82 -5.40
C ARG A 58 5.24 -4.35 -5.02
N TYR A 59 4.49 -4.03 -3.96
CA TYR A 59 4.46 -2.70 -3.36
C TYR A 59 4.96 -2.81 -1.93
N GLN A 60 6.12 -2.23 -1.68
CA GLN A 60 6.82 -2.31 -0.40
C GLN A 60 6.70 -0.99 0.36
N LEU A 61 6.75 -1.06 1.69
CA LEU A 61 6.79 0.13 2.53
C LEU A 61 8.13 0.84 2.46
N THR A 62 8.07 2.16 2.27
CA THR A 62 9.22 3.04 2.50
C THR A 62 9.36 3.36 4.00
N THR A 63 10.46 3.99 4.39
CA THR A 63 10.63 4.55 5.75
C THR A 63 9.50 5.52 6.09
N LYS A 64 9.14 6.41 5.16
CA LYS A 64 8.03 7.37 5.33
C LYS A 64 6.68 6.66 5.52
N GLY A 65 6.43 5.57 4.79
CA GLY A 65 5.22 4.76 4.98
C GLY A 65 5.17 4.06 6.35
N ARG A 66 6.32 3.70 6.92
CA ARG A 66 6.40 3.11 8.28
C ARG A 66 6.12 4.13 9.39
N GLU A 67 6.36 5.40 9.12
CA GLU A 67 6.06 6.50 10.05
C GLU A 67 4.64 7.05 9.85
N ALA A 68 3.93 6.61 8.81
CA ALA A 68 2.55 7.03 8.59
C ALA A 68 1.66 6.58 9.77
N PRO A 69 0.84 7.50 10.32
CA PRO A 69 -0.03 7.19 11.46
C PRO A 69 -1.08 6.14 11.10
N ASP A 70 -1.30 5.21 12.01
CA ASP A 70 -2.29 4.15 11.86
C ASP A 70 -3.73 4.65 12.10
N ASP A 71 -3.89 5.77 12.84
CA ASP A 71 -5.14 6.49 13.13
C ASP A 71 -4.92 8.00 13.38
#